data_AF-A0A271K886-F1
#
_entry.id   AF-A0A271K886-F1
#
_cell.length_a   1.000
_cell.length_b   1.000
_cell.length_c   1.000
_cell.angle_alpha   90.00
_cell.angle_beta   90.00
_cell.angle_gamma   90.00
#
_symmetry.space_group_name_H-M   'P 1'
#
loop_
_entity.id
_entity.type
_entity.pdbx_description
1 polymer ?
#
loop_
_entity_poly.entity_id
_entity_poly.type
_entity_poly.pdbx_seq_one_letter_code
_entity_poly.pdbx_strand_id
1 'polypeptide(L)'
;MKSRRRFRAEFKDTTVLLLEQGSSDWSPWIHLPVTYYMTSQGDALTRYMIEPQRHPNGISPHFVQARVLGGGSSVNAMVYMRGIPEDYDGWHEGGATGWSYKDVLPYFKKAESNERFSGDLHGSEGPLTVSDQRHTH
;
A
#
# COMPACT_ATOMS: atom_id res chain seq x y z
N MET A 1 7.06 24.93 8.44
CA MET A 1 8.41 24.36 8.63
C MET A 1 8.50 23.08 7.80
N LYS A 2 9.13 23.12 6.62
CA LYS A 2 9.21 21.95 5.71
C LYS A 2 10.20 20.93 6.30
N SER A 3 9.68 19.86 6.88
CA SER A 3 10.50 18.73 7.33
C SER A 3 11.18 18.08 6.13
N ARG A 4 12.51 18.26 6.02
CA ARG A 4 13.33 17.54 5.03
C ARG A 4 13.73 16.20 5.63
N ARG A 5 12.87 15.17 5.50
CA ARG A 5 13.33 13.78 5.70
C ARG A 5 14.21 13.42 4.49
N ARG A 6 15.46 13.00 4.74
CA ARG A 6 16.34 12.48 3.69
C ARG A 6 15.93 11.04 3.38
N PHE A 7 15.34 10.81 2.23
CA PHE A 7 15.23 9.47 1.67
C PHE A 7 16.66 9.02 1.31
N ARG A 8 17.08 7.84 1.80
CA ARG A 8 18.36 7.27 1.39
C ARG A 8 18.16 6.58 0.05
N ALA A 9 18.80 7.09 -0.99
CA ALA A 9 18.98 6.33 -2.21
C ALA A 9 19.87 5.12 -1.92
N GLU A 10 19.57 3.99 -2.56
CA GLU A 10 20.42 2.80 -2.53
C GLU A 10 21.83 3.12 -3.09
N PHE A 11 21.89 3.98 -4.10
CA PHE A 11 23.12 4.47 -4.71
C PHE A 11 23.57 5.79 -4.07
N LYS A 12 24.77 5.77 -3.46
CA LYS A 12 25.31 6.88 -2.67
C LYS A 12 25.56 8.17 -3.47
N ASP A 13 25.76 8.05 -4.79
CA ASP A 13 26.04 9.18 -5.68
C ASP A 13 24.78 9.74 -6.36
N THR A 14 23.59 9.29 -5.94
CA THR A 14 22.31 9.74 -6.50
C THR A 14 21.56 10.62 -5.52
N THR A 15 21.11 11.79 -5.97
CA THR A 15 20.19 12.65 -5.20
C THR A 15 18.76 12.38 -5.65
N VAL A 16 17.88 12.07 -4.69
CA VAL A 16 16.46 11.80 -4.95
C VAL A 16 15.60 12.86 -4.28
N LEU A 17 14.65 13.41 -5.04
CA LEU A 17 13.60 14.31 -4.53
C LEU A 17 12.26 13.57 -4.55
N LEU A 18 11.62 13.44 -3.39
CA LEU A 18 10.23 12.99 -3.28
C LEU A 18 9.33 14.21 -3.05
N LEU A 19 8.30 14.36 -3.90
CA LEU A 19 7.24 15.34 -3.73
C LEU A 19 5.96 14.60 -3.31
N GLU A 20 5.40 15.00 -2.17
CA GLU A 20 4.19 14.45 -1.59
C GLU A 20 3.21 15.61 -1.34
N GLN A 21 1.95 15.45 -1.75
CA GLN A 21 0.90 16.46 -1.57
C GLN A 21 0.46 16.54 -0.10
N GLY A 22 0.47 15.41 0.59
CA GLY A 22 0.10 15.25 1.98
C GLY A 22 1.09 15.79 3.01
N SER A 23 0.64 15.82 4.25
CA SER A 23 1.54 16.00 5.39
C SER A 23 2.39 14.76 5.63
N SER A 24 3.42 14.88 6.47
CA SER A 24 4.11 13.70 7.00
C SER A 24 3.17 12.87 7.88
N ASP A 25 3.44 11.57 8.00
CA ASP A 25 2.70 10.55 8.72
C ASP A 25 2.81 10.58 10.26
N TRP A 26 3.05 11.73 10.88
CA TRP A 26 3.33 11.82 12.33
C TRP A 26 2.12 11.59 13.24
N SER A 27 0.90 11.47 12.70
CA SER A 27 -0.29 11.29 13.52
C SER A 27 -0.23 9.95 14.28
N PRO A 28 -0.43 9.92 15.61
CA PRO A 28 -0.49 8.68 16.37
C PRO A 28 -1.55 7.70 15.84
N TRP A 29 -2.62 8.23 15.22
CA TRP A 29 -3.70 7.43 14.65
C TRP A 29 -3.27 6.56 13.46
N ILE A 30 -2.17 6.92 12.80
CA ILE A 30 -1.58 6.13 11.69
C ILE A 30 -0.84 4.91 12.24
N HIS A 31 -0.21 5.05 13.41
CA HIS A 31 0.67 4.03 13.98
C HIS A 31 -0.03 3.10 14.97
N LEU A 32 -1.32 3.35 15.25
CA LEU A 32 -2.18 2.50 16.07
C LEU A 32 -3.16 1.74 15.16
N PRO A 33 -2.96 0.43 14.94
CA PRO A 33 -3.78 -0.38 14.04
C PRO A 33 -5.30 -0.23 14.24
N VAL A 34 -5.73 -0.20 15.50
CA VAL A 34 -7.15 -0.10 15.88
C VAL A 34 -7.80 1.21 15.43
N THR A 35 -7.03 2.27 15.17
CA THR A 35 -7.55 3.60 14.84
C THR A 35 -7.65 3.89 13.35
N TYR A 36 -7.58 2.87 12.47
CA TYR A 36 -7.74 3.06 11.02
C TYR A 36 -9.06 3.76 10.64
N TYR A 37 -10.13 3.57 11.41
CA TYR A 37 -11.40 4.28 11.18
C TYR A 37 -11.27 5.79 11.42
N MET A 38 -10.39 6.24 12.32
CA MET A 38 -10.11 7.66 12.52
C MET A 38 -9.35 8.25 11.33
N THR A 39 -8.38 7.51 10.78
CA THR A 39 -7.63 7.96 9.59
C THR A 39 -8.47 7.91 8.31
N SER A 40 -9.54 7.11 8.28
CA SER A 40 -10.52 7.05 7.18
C SER A 40 -11.46 8.27 7.07
N GLN A 41 -11.44 9.15 8.08
CA GLN A 41 -12.36 10.31 8.17
C GLN A 41 -11.64 11.66 8.15
N GLY A 42 -10.34 11.71 8.51
CA GLY A 42 -9.59 12.95 8.71
C GLY A 42 -8.94 13.56 7.46
N ASP A 43 -8.14 14.60 7.70
CA ASP A 43 -7.49 15.44 6.66
C ASP A 43 -6.39 14.73 5.86
N ALA A 44 -6.05 13.49 6.23
CA ALA A 44 -5.09 12.64 5.52
C ALA A 44 -5.66 12.09 4.19
N LEU A 45 -6.82 12.58 3.75
CA LEU A 45 -7.57 12.06 2.61
C LEU A 45 -7.99 13.20 1.67
N THR A 46 -8.00 12.88 0.38
CA THR A 46 -8.72 13.63 -0.65
C THR A 46 -9.99 12.86 -0.99
N ARG A 47 -11.13 13.57 -1.06
CA ARG A 47 -12.43 12.98 -1.41
C ARG A 47 -12.86 13.49 -2.76
N TYR A 48 -12.83 12.62 -3.76
CA TYR A 48 -13.32 12.91 -5.11
C TYR A 48 -14.78 12.52 -5.20
N MET A 49 -15.64 13.43 -5.64
CA MET A 49 -17.04 13.10 -5.92
C MET A 49 -17.09 12.32 -7.25
N ILE A 50 -17.63 11.10 -7.22
CA ILE A 50 -17.79 10.30 -8.44
C ILE A 50 -19.03 10.79 -9.17
N GLU A 51 -18.97 10.94 -10.50
CA GLU A 51 -20.15 11.29 -11.28
C GLU A 51 -21.28 10.26 -11.08
N PRO A 52 -22.55 10.70 -10.94
CA PRO A 52 -23.68 9.78 -10.80
C PRO A 52 -23.70 8.74 -11.92
N GLN A 53 -23.71 7.46 -11.53
CA GLN A 53 -23.75 6.35 -12.49
C GLN A 53 -25.18 5.80 -12.62
N ARG A 54 -25.50 5.23 -13.79
CA ARG A 54 -26.82 4.63 -14.05
C ARG A 54 -27.12 3.44 -13.12
N HIS A 55 -26.15 2.55 -12.93
CA HIS A 55 -26.33 1.29 -12.22
C HIS A 55 -26.56 1.43 -10.70
N PRO A 56 -25.92 2.38 -9.98
CA PRO A 56 -26.24 2.64 -8.59
C PRO A 56 -27.39 3.66 -8.41
N ASN A 57 -28.37 3.72 -9.32
CA ASN A 57 -29.55 4.60 -9.23
C ASN A 57 -29.22 6.09 -8.96
N GLY A 58 -28.15 6.60 -9.57
CA GLY A 58 -27.72 7.99 -9.38
C GLY A 58 -27.01 8.28 -8.05
N ILE A 59 -26.69 7.28 -7.23
CA ILE A 59 -25.83 7.46 -6.05
C ILE A 59 -24.44 7.92 -6.51
N SER A 60 -23.96 9.00 -5.90
CA SER A 60 -22.67 9.64 -6.16
C SER A 60 -21.84 9.61 -4.88
N PRO A 61 -21.14 8.49 -4.60
CA PRO A 61 -20.31 8.40 -3.41
C PRO A 61 -18.98 9.14 -3.61
N HIS A 62 -18.29 9.39 -2.51
CA HIS A 62 -16.91 9.86 -2.57
C HIS A 62 -15.95 8.70 -2.81
N PHE A 63 -15.10 8.82 -3.84
CA PHE A 63 -13.88 8.05 -3.96
C PHE A 63 -12.81 8.68 -3.07
N VAL A 64 -12.22 7.90 -2.18
CA VAL A 64 -11.28 8.39 -1.17
C VAL A 64 -9.87 7.98 -1.56
N GLN A 65 -8.95 8.93 -1.60
CA GLN A 65 -7.53 8.70 -1.84
C GLN A 65 -6.71 9.27 -0.68
N ALA A 66 -5.67 8.55 -0.27
CA ALA A 66 -4.76 9.05 0.74
C ALA A 66 -3.98 10.28 0.25
N ARG A 67 -3.79 11.24 1.15
CA ARG A 67 -3.05 12.49 0.99
C ARG A 67 -2.17 12.71 2.22
N VAL A 68 -1.21 11.80 2.40
CA VAL A 68 -0.24 11.75 3.50
C VAL A 68 0.99 10.99 3.01
N LEU A 69 2.19 11.31 3.51
CA LEU A 69 3.39 10.53 3.20
C LEU A 69 3.18 9.06 3.58
N GLY A 70 3.49 8.15 2.65
CA GLY A 70 3.14 6.72 2.74
C GLY A 70 1.86 6.37 1.97
N GLY A 71 1.00 7.36 1.72
CA GLY A 71 -0.20 7.21 0.92
C GLY A 71 -1.17 6.22 1.55
N GLY A 72 -1.69 5.30 0.74
CA GLY A 72 -2.69 4.32 1.18
C GLY A 72 -2.20 3.44 2.32
N SER A 73 -0.90 3.13 2.41
CA SER A 73 -0.37 2.27 3.48
C SER A 73 -0.45 2.90 4.87
N SER A 74 -0.49 4.23 4.96
CA SER A 74 -0.65 4.94 6.24
C SER A 74 -2.09 4.98 6.74
N VAL A 75 -3.08 4.65 5.90
CA VAL A 75 -4.50 4.77 6.23
C VAL A 75 -5.32 3.52 5.87
N ASN A 76 -4.66 2.41 5.52
CA ASN A 76 -5.33 1.16 5.20
C ASN A 76 -5.72 0.38 6.47
N ALA A 77 -6.45 -0.71 6.28
CA ALA A 77 -6.81 -1.65 7.34
C ALA A 77 -5.73 -2.72 7.61
N MET A 78 -4.51 -2.54 7.09
CA MET A 78 -3.33 -3.44 7.22
C MET A 78 -3.56 -4.89 6.77
N VAL A 79 -4.54 -5.13 5.89
CA VAL A 79 -4.74 -6.46 5.30
C VAL A 79 -3.68 -6.70 4.23
N TYR A 80 -2.88 -7.77 4.41
CA TYR A 80 -1.92 -8.22 3.41
C TYR A 80 -2.53 -9.33 2.55
N MET A 81 -2.62 -9.08 1.25
CA MET A 81 -3.07 -10.06 0.26
C MET A 81 -2.21 -9.93 -1.00
N ARG A 82 -1.97 -11.06 -1.67
CA ARG A 82 -1.45 -11.11 -3.04
C ARG A 82 -2.61 -11.44 -3.98
N GLY A 83 -2.47 -11.09 -5.26
CA GLY A 83 -3.36 -11.61 -6.30
C GLY A 83 -3.17 -13.12 -6.49
N ILE A 84 -4.11 -13.73 -7.22
CA ILE A 84 -3.95 -15.11 -7.68
C ILE A 84 -3.02 -15.14 -8.91
N PRO A 85 -2.31 -16.24 -9.20
CA PRO A 85 -1.39 -16.32 -10.34
C PRO A 85 -2.00 -15.84 -11.66
N GLU A 86 -3.27 -16.17 -11.90
CA GLU A 86 -4.03 -15.84 -13.09
C GLU A 86 -4.18 -14.32 -13.31
N ASP A 87 -4.19 -13.53 -12.23
CA ASP A 87 -4.24 -12.06 -12.34
C ASP A 87 -2.98 -11.53 -13.05
N TYR A 88 -1.81 -12.09 -12.72
CA TYR A 88 -0.51 -11.67 -13.23
C TYR A 88 -0.22 -12.29 -14.59
N ASP A 89 -0.57 -13.56 -14.78
CA ASP A 89 -0.45 -14.22 -16.07
C ASP A 89 -1.36 -13.55 -17.11
N GLY A 90 -2.56 -13.11 -16.71
CA GLY A 90 -3.44 -12.29 -17.53
C GLY A 90 -2.82 -10.95 -17.93
N TRP A 91 -2.03 -10.30 -17.06
CA TRP A 91 -1.27 -9.09 -17.45
C TRP A 91 -0.20 -9.40 -18.50
N HIS A 92 0.53 -10.51 -18.31
CA HIS A 92 1.53 -10.95 -19.27
C HIS A 92 0.92 -11.22 -20.65
N GLU A 93 -0.18 -11.97 -20.69
CA GLU A 93 -0.96 -12.24 -21.91
C GLU A 93 -1.51 -10.95 -22.54
N GLY A 94 -1.89 -9.97 -21.72
CA GLY A 94 -2.30 -8.63 -22.13
C GLY A 94 -1.16 -7.74 -22.66
N GLY A 95 0.07 -8.25 -22.72
CA GLY A 95 1.24 -7.56 -23.28
C GLY A 95 2.22 -7.00 -22.24
N ALA A 96 1.96 -7.15 -20.93
CA ALA A 96 2.88 -6.76 -19.87
C ALA A 96 4.00 -7.82 -19.71
N THR A 97 4.90 -7.89 -20.69
CA THR A 97 6.02 -8.83 -20.67
C THR A 97 6.84 -8.70 -19.38
N GLY A 98 7.16 -9.81 -18.74
CA GLY A 98 7.87 -9.83 -17.45
C GLY A 98 6.98 -9.62 -16.20
N TRP A 99 5.66 -9.60 -16.36
CA TRP A 99 4.71 -9.48 -15.24
C TRP A 99 3.90 -10.76 -14.97
N SER A 100 4.33 -11.92 -15.50
CA SER A 100 3.69 -13.21 -15.13
C SER A 100 3.89 -13.50 -13.64
N TYR A 101 3.09 -14.39 -13.04
CA TYR A 101 3.22 -14.70 -11.62
C TYR A 101 4.64 -15.16 -11.26
N LYS A 102 5.23 -15.98 -12.14
CA LYS A 102 6.60 -16.46 -12.01
C LYS A 102 7.63 -15.32 -11.97
N ASP A 103 7.42 -14.28 -12.74
CA ASP A 103 8.35 -13.14 -12.83
C ASP A 103 8.26 -12.23 -11.60
N VAL A 104 7.05 -12.04 -11.04
CA VAL A 104 6.82 -11.16 -9.89
C VAL A 104 7.06 -11.84 -8.54
N LEU A 105 6.94 -13.18 -8.46
CA LEU A 105 7.11 -13.94 -7.21
C LEU A 105 8.43 -13.63 -6.48
N PRO A 106 9.62 -13.57 -7.14
CA PRO A 106 10.86 -13.19 -6.46
C PRO A 106 10.80 -11.82 -5.77
N TYR A 107 10.04 -10.86 -6.33
CA TYR A 107 9.88 -9.52 -5.77
C TYR A 107 8.91 -9.51 -4.58
N PHE A 108 7.84 -10.31 -4.62
CA PHE A 108 6.99 -10.51 -3.45
C PHE A 108 7.76 -11.09 -2.28
N LYS A 109 8.62 -12.09 -2.53
CA LYS A 109 9.51 -12.67 -1.51
C LYS A 109 10.53 -11.66 -1.01
N LYS A 110 11.11 -10.84 -1.89
CA LYS A 110 12.07 -9.80 -1.49
C LYS A 110 11.44 -8.73 -0.59
N ALA A 111 10.17 -8.38 -0.82
CA ALA A 111 9.48 -7.35 -0.05
C ALA A 111 9.00 -7.85 1.32
N GLU A 112 8.59 -9.11 1.41
CA GLU A 112 7.92 -9.70 2.58
C GLU A 112 8.91 -10.22 3.65
N SER A 113 8.62 -9.92 4.91
CA SER A 113 9.09 -10.67 6.08
C SER A 113 7.87 -11.24 6.81
N ASN A 114 7.47 -12.45 6.40
CA ASN A 114 6.31 -13.14 6.94
C ASN A 114 6.69 -13.89 8.23
N GLU A 115 5.96 -13.66 9.31
CA GLU A 115 6.20 -14.33 10.59
C GLU A 115 5.73 -15.80 10.60
N ARG A 116 4.83 -16.19 9.69
CA ARG A 116 4.17 -17.50 9.68
C ARG A 116 4.62 -18.42 8.54
N PHE A 117 4.84 -17.87 7.35
CA PHE A 117 5.14 -18.65 6.14
C PHE A 117 6.56 -18.38 5.63
N SER A 118 7.16 -19.37 4.98
CA SER A 118 8.47 -19.26 4.33
C SER A 118 8.58 -20.28 3.18
N GLY A 119 9.71 -20.30 2.48
CA GLY A 119 10.01 -21.31 1.45
C GLY A 119 9.83 -20.79 0.02
N ASP A 120 9.24 -21.61 -0.85
CA ASP A 120 9.19 -21.31 -2.29
C ASP A 120 8.32 -20.09 -2.60
N LEU A 121 7.25 -19.89 -1.84
CA LEU A 121 6.26 -18.85 -2.08
C LEU A 121 6.41 -17.60 -1.19
N HIS A 122 7.06 -17.69 -0.02
CA HIS A 122 7.10 -16.58 0.95
C HIS A 122 8.52 -16.15 1.32
N GLY A 123 8.66 -14.86 1.61
CA GLY A 123 9.88 -14.25 2.13
C GLY A 123 9.82 -14.02 3.64
N SER A 124 10.94 -14.17 4.33
CA SER A 124 11.06 -13.96 5.79
C SER A 124 12.00 -12.81 6.17
N GLU A 125 12.66 -12.17 5.20
CA GLU A 125 13.75 -11.21 5.43
C GLU A 125 13.52 -9.83 4.80
N GLY A 126 12.38 -9.65 4.13
CA GLY A 126 12.04 -8.39 3.46
C GLY A 126 11.72 -7.25 4.44
N PRO A 127 11.68 -6.01 3.95
CA PRO A 127 11.42 -4.83 4.79
C PRO A 127 9.98 -4.70 5.29
N LEU A 128 9.01 -5.43 4.71
CA LEU A 128 7.60 -5.37 5.09
C LEU A 128 7.25 -6.55 6.00
N THR A 129 7.10 -6.29 7.30
CA THR A 129 6.62 -7.28 8.26
C THR A 129 5.16 -7.66 8.00
N VAL A 130 4.88 -8.96 7.93
CA VAL A 130 3.53 -9.53 7.79
C VAL A 130 3.32 -10.52 8.94
N SER A 131 2.26 -10.30 9.71
CA SER A 131 1.95 -11.11 10.90
C SER A 131 0.46 -11.31 11.09
N ASP A 132 0.12 -12.38 11.82
CA ASP A 132 -1.25 -12.62 12.25
C ASP A 132 -1.64 -11.61 13.36
N GLN A 133 -2.95 -11.36 13.50
CA GLN A 133 -3.46 -10.57 14.61
C GLN A 133 -3.13 -11.27 15.94
N ARG A 134 -2.34 -10.61 16.79
CA ARG A 134 -1.91 -11.19 18.08
C ARG A 134 -3.03 -11.38 19.09
N HIS A 135 -4.10 -10.59 18.97
CA HIS A 135 -5.27 -10.66 19.84
C HIS A 135 -6.52 -10.69 18.98
N THR A 136 -7.20 -11.83 18.97
CA THR A 136 -8.53 -12.00 18.38
C THR A 136 -9.56 -11.86 19.50
N HIS A 137 -10.54 -10.97 19.32
CA HIS A 137 -11.63 -10.76 20.27
C HIS A 137 -12.66 -11.88 20.23
#